data_AF-H3HAS0-F1
#
_entry.id   AF-H3HAS0-F1
#
_cell.length_a   1.000
_cell.length_b   1.000
_cell.length_c   1.000
_cell.angle_alpha   90.00
_cell.angle_beta   90.00
_cell.angle_gamma   90.00
#
_symmetry.space_group_name_H-M   'P 1'
#
loop_
_entity.id
_entity.type
_entity.pdbx_description
1 polymer ?
#
loop_
_entity_poly.entity_id
_entity_poly.type
_entity_poly.pdbx_seq_one_letter_code
_entity_poly.pdbx_strand_id
1 'polypeptide(L)'
;MFPPQGRSPNRPPSADMIRKRDRSWERGGPPPDMMRRPFNGPLPDSPRMMEPRPFDAPSEWNFELKRSGKVKCRCRATSMSVGFNGPLPLYLNVMGLPHLSRSPEFLQLERPNVKRSVYELKPETMADANGYREFIDYLIQGRGGHARAGAASEMESQGIKIFILPPGQAARQLGYKAEHMIAVLRSH
;
A
#
# COMPACT_ATOMS: atom_id res chain seq x y z
N MET A 1 26.03 44.22 -27.32
CA MET A 1 26.81 45.03 -26.35
C MET A 1 26.20 44.86 -24.98
N PHE A 2 27.00 44.78 -23.91
CA PHE A 2 26.54 44.72 -22.52
C PHE A 2 27.25 45.81 -21.71
N PRO A 3 26.60 46.45 -20.72
CA PRO A 3 27.28 47.29 -19.73
C PRO A 3 28.00 46.44 -18.66
N PRO A 4 29.07 46.96 -18.01
CA PRO A 4 29.96 46.17 -17.14
C PRO A 4 29.62 46.22 -15.63
N GLN A 5 30.30 45.38 -14.84
CA GLN A 5 30.34 45.45 -13.37
C GLN A 5 31.45 46.37 -12.85
N GLY A 6 31.20 47.06 -11.72
CA GLY A 6 32.19 47.73 -10.87
C GLY A 6 31.54 48.20 -9.56
N ARG A 7 31.75 47.52 -8.43
CA ARG A 7 32.86 47.66 -7.44
C ARG A 7 32.69 48.81 -6.42
N SER A 8 32.48 48.40 -5.17
CA SER A 8 32.80 49.10 -3.90
C SER A 8 34.34 49.31 -3.76
N PRO A 9 34.93 49.98 -2.72
CA PRO A 9 34.38 50.28 -1.39
C PRO A 9 34.77 51.62 -0.69
N ASN A 10 34.20 51.87 0.50
CA ASN A 10 34.96 52.41 1.65
C ASN A 10 34.47 51.77 2.99
N ARG A 11 35.10 52.05 4.15
CA ARG A 11 35.17 51.06 5.27
C ARG A 11 34.92 51.57 6.73
N PRO A 12 35.86 51.70 7.71
CA PRO A 12 35.54 51.65 9.17
C PRO A 12 35.91 52.99 9.90
N PRO A 13 36.07 53.13 11.25
CA PRO A 13 36.03 52.17 12.41
C PRO A 13 34.65 51.55 12.70
N SER A 14 34.41 50.64 13.67
CA SER A 14 35.21 49.91 14.70
C SER A 14 35.46 50.54 16.09
N ALA A 15 34.56 50.27 17.05
CA ALA A 15 34.78 50.07 18.50
C ALA A 15 33.44 49.69 19.18
N ASP A 16 33.34 48.89 20.25
CA ASP A 16 34.18 47.76 20.69
C ASP A 16 33.35 46.81 21.60
N MET A 17 33.92 45.65 21.94
CA MET A 17 33.54 44.72 23.03
C MET A 17 32.10 44.75 23.62
N ILE A 18 31.34 43.67 23.38
CA ILE A 18 30.69 42.98 24.51
C ILE A 18 30.82 41.45 24.40
N ARG A 19 31.57 40.87 25.35
CA ARG A 19 31.68 39.44 25.59
C ARG A 19 30.90 39.12 26.87
N LYS A 20 29.88 38.27 26.76
CA LYS A 20 29.26 37.38 27.77
C LYS A 20 27.93 36.91 27.14
N ARG A 21 27.63 35.62 26.99
CA ARG A 21 27.54 34.58 28.02
C ARG A 21 26.64 35.04 29.17
N ASP A 22 25.36 34.75 29.05
CA ASP A 22 24.57 34.42 30.23
C ASP A 22 23.91 33.04 30.08
N ARG A 23 23.84 32.31 31.18
CA ARG A 23 23.28 30.96 31.30
C ARG A 23 22.29 31.00 32.46
N SER A 24 21.07 31.49 32.21
CA SER A 24 20.01 31.53 33.22
C SER A 24 19.40 30.13 33.45
N TRP A 25 20.20 29.23 34.01
CA TRP A 25 19.75 27.92 34.52
C TRP A 25 19.12 28.01 35.93
N GLU A 26 18.85 29.22 36.41
CA GLU A 26 18.19 29.46 37.71
C GLU A 26 16.94 30.33 37.59
N ARG A 27 15.76 29.69 37.67
CA ARG A 27 14.77 30.02 38.71
C ARG A 27 13.75 28.88 38.84
N GLY A 28 13.65 28.29 40.04
CA GLY A 28 12.65 27.25 40.35
C GLY A 28 13.23 25.87 40.64
N GLY A 29 14.01 25.73 41.72
CA GLY A 29 14.28 24.42 42.30
C GLY A 29 13.03 23.84 42.99
N PRO A 30 12.91 22.51 43.14
CA PRO A 30 11.73 21.88 43.71
C PRO A 30 11.73 21.87 45.26
N PRO A 31 10.63 22.26 45.90
CA PRO A 31 10.27 21.80 47.24
C PRO A 31 9.31 20.58 47.15
N PRO A 32 9.47 19.54 47.99
CA PRO A 32 8.67 18.32 47.87
C PRO A 32 7.49 18.24 48.87
N ASP A 33 6.54 17.38 48.50
CA ASP A 33 5.73 16.51 49.36
C ASP A 33 4.50 17.01 50.18
N MET A 34 3.64 16.03 50.48
CA MET A 34 2.59 15.95 51.51
C MET A 34 1.54 17.09 51.63
N MET A 35 0.36 16.91 51.00
CA MET A 35 -0.83 16.44 51.76
C MET A 35 -2.09 16.12 50.91
N ARG A 36 -2.92 15.23 51.49
CA ARG A 36 -4.38 15.06 51.31
C ARG A 36 -4.97 14.75 49.91
N ARG A 37 -5.28 13.46 49.70
CA ARG A 37 -6.62 13.06 49.22
C ARG A 37 -7.68 13.46 50.28
N PRO A 38 -8.95 13.75 49.91
CA PRO A 38 -9.95 12.68 49.80
C PRO A 38 -11.03 12.84 48.69
N PHE A 39 -11.46 11.69 48.15
CA PHE A 39 -12.80 11.30 47.67
C PHE A 39 -13.57 12.03 46.54
N ASN A 40 -14.15 11.18 45.67
CA ASN A 40 -15.35 11.32 44.81
C ASN A 40 -15.44 12.36 43.67
N GLY A 41 -15.54 11.84 42.45
CA GLY A 41 -16.08 12.52 41.26
C GLY A 41 -15.66 11.84 39.94
N PRO A 42 -16.57 11.20 39.18
CA PRO A 42 -16.29 10.66 37.85
C PRO A 42 -16.73 11.62 36.71
N LEU A 43 -16.22 11.35 35.49
CA LEU A 43 -16.61 11.95 34.18
C LEU A 43 -16.16 13.41 33.93
N PRO A 44 -16.14 13.89 32.66
CA PRO A 44 -16.43 13.20 31.40
C PRO A 44 -15.25 13.13 30.41
N ASP A 45 -15.51 12.52 29.25
CA ASP A 45 -14.61 12.33 28.10
C ASP A 45 -13.86 13.59 27.64
N SER A 46 -12.54 13.47 27.53
CA SER A 46 -11.78 14.23 26.54
C SER A 46 -11.96 13.56 25.17
N PRO A 47 -12.62 14.19 24.18
CA PRO A 47 -12.65 13.63 22.84
C PRO A 47 -11.22 13.61 22.31
N ARG A 48 -10.70 12.41 22.02
CA ARG A 48 -9.50 12.29 21.17
C ARG A 48 -9.81 13.04 19.89
N MET A 49 -9.05 14.11 19.60
CA MET A 49 -9.10 14.73 18.28
C MET A 49 -8.81 13.62 17.27
N MET A 50 -9.80 13.32 16.44
CA MET A 50 -9.72 12.21 15.50
C MET A 50 -8.81 12.67 14.38
N GLU A 51 -7.51 12.41 14.58
CA GLU A 51 -6.44 12.84 13.69
C GLU A 51 -6.81 12.46 12.25
N PRO A 52 -6.97 13.44 11.35
CA PRO A 52 -7.55 13.20 10.04
C PRO A 52 -6.64 12.22 9.31
N ARG A 53 -7.15 10.99 9.08
CA ARG A 53 -6.35 9.90 8.53
C ARG A 53 -5.62 10.40 7.29
N PRO A 54 -4.28 10.33 7.24
CA PRO A 54 -3.55 10.80 6.07
C PRO A 54 -4.02 10.01 4.85
N PHE A 55 -4.39 10.78 3.81
CA PHE A 55 -4.69 10.39 2.43
C PHE A 55 -4.56 8.89 2.15
N ASP A 56 -5.69 8.21 1.86
CA ASP A 56 -5.79 6.74 1.68
C ASP A 56 -4.55 6.12 1.03
N ALA A 57 -3.64 5.61 1.87
CA ALA A 57 -2.44 4.94 1.42
C ALA A 57 -2.87 3.69 0.63
N PRO A 58 -2.37 3.50 -0.61
CA PRO A 58 -2.82 2.40 -1.47
C PRO A 58 -2.56 1.08 -0.75
N SER A 59 -3.63 0.37 -0.41
CA SER A 59 -3.56 -0.69 0.60
C SER A 59 -2.56 -1.77 0.18
N GLU A 60 -1.53 -1.96 1.01
CA GLU A 60 -0.48 -2.92 0.74
C GLU A 60 -0.80 -4.30 1.32
N TRP A 61 -0.49 -5.34 0.55
CA TRP A 61 -0.83 -6.71 0.88
C TRP A 61 0.30 -7.64 0.41
N ASN A 62 0.96 -8.30 1.34
CA ASN A 62 2.03 -9.25 1.04
C ASN A 62 1.49 -10.68 1.21
N PHE A 63 1.74 -11.55 0.24
CA PHE A 63 1.25 -12.93 0.28
C PHE A 63 2.14 -13.94 -0.46
N GLU A 64 2.07 -15.20 -0.04
CA GLU A 64 2.71 -16.33 -0.72
C GLU A 64 1.81 -16.88 -1.85
N LEU A 65 2.24 -16.72 -3.11
CA LEU A 65 1.53 -17.24 -4.27
C LEU A 65 1.86 -18.73 -4.47
N LYS A 66 0.81 -19.55 -4.45
CA LYS A 66 0.84 -21.01 -4.65
C LYS A 66 0.04 -21.40 -5.87
N ARG A 67 0.41 -22.52 -6.48
CA ARG A 67 -0.39 -23.21 -7.50
C ARG A 67 -0.47 -24.69 -7.14
N SER A 68 -1.70 -25.20 -7.00
CA SER A 68 -1.93 -26.61 -6.63
C SER A 68 -1.16 -27.02 -5.35
N GLY A 69 -1.15 -26.16 -4.34
CA GLY A 69 -0.47 -26.33 -3.05
C GLY A 69 1.03 -26.01 -3.05
N LYS A 70 1.70 -25.95 -4.21
CA LYS A 70 3.14 -25.66 -4.29
C LYS A 70 3.40 -24.16 -4.37
N VAL A 71 4.32 -23.65 -3.55
CA VAL A 71 4.81 -22.26 -3.58
C VAL A 71 5.45 -21.95 -4.94
N LYS A 72 5.23 -20.72 -5.42
CA LYS A 72 5.92 -20.16 -6.60
C LYS A 72 6.74 -18.93 -6.30
N CYS A 73 6.19 -17.97 -5.56
CA CYS A 73 6.86 -16.74 -5.16
C CYS A 73 6.07 -16.06 -4.04
N ARG A 74 6.70 -15.14 -3.32
CA ARG A 74 5.98 -14.12 -2.54
C ARG A 74 5.77 -12.87 -3.38
N CYS A 75 4.59 -12.28 -3.24
CA CYS A 75 4.16 -11.09 -3.95
C CYS A 75 3.87 -9.95 -2.96
N ARG A 76 4.33 -8.74 -3.28
CA ARG A 76 3.82 -7.49 -2.73
C ARG A 76 2.74 -6.96 -3.68
N ALA A 77 1.56 -6.70 -3.13
CA ALA A 77 0.41 -6.21 -3.84
C ALA A 77 0.08 -4.79 -3.37
N THR A 78 -0.06 -3.86 -4.31
CA THR A 78 -0.40 -2.45 -4.03
C THR A 78 -1.73 -2.12 -4.69
N SER A 79 -2.72 -1.65 -3.93
CA SER A 79 -4.04 -1.35 -4.51
C SER A 79 -3.98 -0.20 -5.51
N MET A 80 -4.69 -0.35 -6.63
CA MET A 80 -4.80 0.67 -7.69
C MET A 80 -5.89 1.72 -7.42
N SER A 81 -6.66 1.55 -6.36
CA SER A 81 -7.88 2.30 -6.06
C SER A 81 -8.11 2.35 -4.55
N VAL A 82 -9.31 2.75 -4.12
CA VAL A 82 -9.80 2.39 -2.78
C VAL A 82 -9.70 0.86 -2.62
N GLY A 83 -9.07 0.42 -1.54
CA GLY A 83 -8.79 -0.99 -1.30
C GLY A 83 -10.01 -1.84 -0.94
N PHE A 84 -9.73 -3.12 -0.68
CA PHE A 84 -10.65 -3.98 0.05
C PHE A 84 -10.57 -3.68 1.55
N ASN A 85 -11.73 -3.38 2.16
CA ASN A 85 -11.84 -3.04 3.59
C ASN A 85 -12.08 -4.31 4.41
N GLY A 86 -11.03 -5.07 4.69
CA GLY A 86 -11.08 -6.27 5.52
C GLY A 86 -9.75 -7.02 5.56
N PRO A 87 -9.66 -8.14 6.30
CA PRO A 87 -8.44 -8.94 6.38
C PRO A 87 -8.13 -9.60 5.03
N LEU A 88 -6.89 -9.46 4.56
CA LEU A 88 -6.40 -10.08 3.32
C LEU A 88 -5.55 -11.32 3.65
N PRO A 89 -5.63 -12.40 2.85
CA PRO A 89 -4.99 -13.67 3.19
C PRO A 89 -3.48 -13.65 2.94
N LEU A 90 -2.71 -14.28 3.83
CA LEU A 90 -1.23 -14.33 3.76
C LEU A 90 -0.69 -15.26 2.66
N TYR A 91 -1.56 -16.00 1.98
CA TYR A 91 -1.23 -16.80 0.80
C TYR A 91 -2.42 -16.84 -0.16
N LEU A 92 -2.17 -17.20 -1.41
CA LEU A 92 -3.21 -17.49 -2.41
C LEU A 92 -2.86 -18.80 -3.12
N ASN A 93 -3.70 -19.81 -3.01
CA ASN A 93 -3.54 -21.09 -3.69
C ASN A 93 -4.41 -21.15 -4.95
N VAL A 94 -3.79 -20.91 -6.10
CA VAL A 94 -4.44 -21.03 -7.39
C VAL A 94 -4.77 -22.50 -7.66
N MET A 95 -6.07 -22.79 -7.59
CA MET A 95 -6.65 -24.12 -7.83
C MET A 95 -7.50 -24.12 -9.11
N GLY A 96 -8.18 -23.02 -9.43
CA GLY A 96 -8.95 -22.85 -10.67
C GLY A 96 -8.16 -22.15 -11.77
N LEU A 97 -8.45 -22.48 -13.03
CA LEU A 97 -7.82 -21.91 -14.22
C LEU A 97 -8.85 -21.55 -15.33
N PRO A 98 -9.73 -20.56 -15.10
CA PRO A 98 -10.66 -20.09 -16.12
C PRO A 98 -9.93 -19.48 -17.34
N HIS A 99 -10.54 -19.60 -18.52
CA HIS A 99 -10.02 -19.01 -19.76
C HIS A 99 -10.12 -17.48 -19.72
N LEU A 100 -9.06 -16.75 -20.09
CA LEU A 100 -9.10 -15.27 -20.12
C LEU A 100 -10.11 -14.69 -21.11
N SER A 101 -10.48 -15.43 -22.17
CA SER A 101 -11.59 -15.04 -23.06
C SER A 101 -12.94 -14.90 -22.34
N ARG A 102 -13.10 -15.55 -21.18
CA ARG A 102 -14.30 -15.49 -20.33
C ARG A 102 -14.16 -14.49 -19.17
N SER A 103 -13.16 -13.59 -19.23
CA SER A 103 -12.96 -12.56 -18.20
C SER A 103 -14.17 -11.63 -17.99
N PRO A 104 -14.98 -11.23 -19.01
CA PRO A 104 -16.22 -10.51 -18.76
C PRO A 104 -17.20 -11.30 -17.89
N GLU A 105 -17.30 -12.62 -18.07
CA GLU A 105 -18.18 -13.49 -17.31
C GLU A 105 -17.70 -13.66 -15.85
N PHE A 106 -16.44 -14.05 -15.64
CA PHE A 106 -15.96 -14.37 -14.29
C PHE A 106 -15.56 -13.13 -13.47
N LEU A 107 -15.25 -12.00 -14.10
CA LEU A 107 -15.15 -10.71 -13.40
C LEU A 107 -16.54 -10.02 -13.31
N GLN A 108 -17.56 -10.55 -14.00
CA GLN A 108 -18.91 -10.01 -14.11
C GLN A 108 -18.92 -8.53 -14.55
N LEU A 109 -18.08 -8.15 -15.53
CA LEU A 109 -17.77 -6.74 -15.84
C LEU A 109 -19.01 -5.88 -16.15
N GLU A 110 -20.03 -6.47 -16.77
CA GLU A 110 -21.30 -5.82 -17.14
C GLU A 110 -22.17 -5.44 -15.93
N ARG A 111 -21.85 -5.93 -14.72
CA ARG A 111 -22.60 -5.63 -13.49
C ARG A 111 -21.94 -4.45 -12.76
N PRO A 112 -22.53 -3.23 -12.73
CA PRO A 112 -21.93 -2.09 -12.05
C PRO A 112 -21.89 -2.28 -10.52
N ASN A 113 -22.89 -2.96 -9.95
CA ASN A 113 -23.02 -3.14 -8.50
C ASN A 113 -21.96 -4.11 -7.89
N VAL A 114 -21.25 -4.87 -8.72
CA VAL A 114 -20.23 -5.84 -8.27
C VAL A 114 -18.93 -5.09 -7.95
N LYS A 115 -18.59 -4.93 -6.66
CA LYS A 115 -17.33 -4.28 -6.26
C LYS A 115 -16.14 -5.15 -6.65
N ARG A 116 -15.20 -4.56 -7.39
CA ARG A 116 -13.90 -5.14 -7.77
C ARG A 116 -12.80 -4.28 -7.18
N SER A 117 -11.98 -4.84 -6.29
CA SER A 117 -10.79 -4.17 -5.74
C SER A 117 -9.58 -4.72 -6.47
N VAL A 118 -8.81 -3.86 -7.15
CA VAL A 118 -7.70 -4.28 -8.01
C VAL A 118 -6.36 -3.92 -7.34
N TYR A 119 -5.41 -4.86 -7.41
CA TYR A 119 -4.08 -4.71 -6.86
C TYR A 119 -3.04 -5.07 -7.93
N GLU A 120 -2.03 -4.22 -8.12
CA GLU A 120 -0.84 -4.55 -8.89
C GLU A 120 0.07 -5.48 -8.09
N LEU A 121 0.53 -6.58 -8.68
CA LEU A 121 1.37 -7.59 -8.02
C LEU A 121 2.82 -7.49 -8.50
N LYS A 122 3.76 -7.28 -7.59
CA LYS A 122 5.20 -7.35 -7.86
C LYS A 122 5.83 -8.47 -7.02
N PRO A 123 6.90 -9.14 -7.48
CA PRO A 123 7.64 -10.09 -6.63
C PRO A 123 8.18 -9.34 -5.40
N GLU A 124 8.11 -9.97 -4.23
CA GLU A 124 8.56 -9.33 -2.97
C GLU A 124 10.08 -9.09 -2.98
N THR A 125 10.85 -10.03 -3.52
CA THR A 125 12.32 -9.95 -3.62
C THR A 125 12.83 -10.37 -5.01
N MET A 126 14.14 -10.18 -5.24
CA MET A 126 14.80 -10.71 -6.46
C MET A 126 14.81 -12.24 -6.54
N ALA A 127 14.73 -12.96 -5.41
CA ALA A 127 14.60 -14.42 -5.42
C ALA A 127 13.20 -14.86 -5.91
N ASP A 128 12.17 -14.09 -5.57
CA ASP A 128 10.78 -14.32 -5.98
C ASP A 128 10.55 -14.05 -7.49
N ALA A 129 11.38 -13.19 -8.10
CA ALA A 129 11.20 -12.72 -9.46
C ALA A 129 11.19 -13.83 -10.54
N ASN A 130 11.95 -14.91 -10.35
CA ASN A 130 11.94 -16.04 -11.29
C ASN A 130 10.63 -16.82 -11.23
N GLY A 131 10.21 -17.24 -10.02
CA GLY A 131 8.96 -17.99 -9.82
C GLY A 131 7.71 -17.16 -10.14
N TYR A 132 7.78 -15.83 -9.99
CA TYR A 132 6.79 -14.86 -10.47
C TYR A 132 6.69 -14.85 -12.00
N ARG A 133 7.82 -14.80 -12.72
CA ARG A 133 7.86 -14.83 -14.20
C ARG A 133 7.37 -16.17 -14.75
N GLU A 134 7.87 -17.29 -14.21
CA GLU A 134 7.37 -18.64 -14.55
C GLU A 134 5.84 -18.75 -14.40
N PHE A 135 5.25 -18.05 -13.41
CA PHE A 135 3.82 -18.07 -13.20
C PHE A 135 3.04 -17.18 -14.20
N ILE A 136 3.60 -16.05 -14.63
CA ILE A 136 3.09 -15.28 -15.78
C ILE A 136 3.11 -16.16 -17.03
N ASP A 137 4.24 -16.76 -17.37
CA ASP A 137 4.41 -17.58 -18.58
C ASP A 137 3.46 -18.78 -18.56
N TYR A 138 3.31 -19.43 -17.40
CA TYR A 138 2.33 -20.49 -17.18
C TYR A 138 0.88 -20.06 -17.40
N LEU A 139 0.50 -18.85 -16.96
CA LEU A 139 -0.85 -18.32 -17.19
C LEU A 139 -1.05 -17.91 -18.66
N ILE A 140 -0.06 -17.34 -19.33
CA ILE A 140 -0.14 -16.92 -20.74
C ILE A 140 -0.17 -18.12 -21.69
N GLN A 141 0.73 -19.10 -21.51
CA GLN A 141 0.72 -20.36 -22.27
C GLN A 141 -0.54 -21.19 -21.95
N GLY A 142 -0.93 -21.19 -20.67
CA GLY A 142 -2.18 -21.77 -20.19
C GLY A 142 -2.30 -23.27 -20.41
N ARG A 143 -3.49 -23.72 -20.84
CA ARG A 143 -3.76 -25.12 -21.21
C ARG A 143 -4.38 -25.16 -22.61
N GLY A 144 -3.71 -25.88 -23.51
CA GLY A 144 -4.10 -26.02 -24.92
C GLY A 144 -3.92 -24.73 -25.72
N GLY A 145 -2.87 -23.94 -25.47
CA GLY A 145 -2.62 -22.64 -26.13
C GLY A 145 -3.59 -21.52 -25.73
N HIS A 146 -4.49 -21.76 -24.77
CA HIS A 146 -5.47 -20.79 -24.30
C HIS A 146 -5.06 -20.24 -22.93
N ALA A 147 -4.71 -18.96 -22.90
CA ALA A 147 -4.31 -18.20 -21.72
C ALA A 147 -5.38 -18.21 -20.60
N ARG A 148 -4.92 -18.18 -19.35
CA ARG A 148 -5.70 -18.41 -18.13
C ARG A 148 -5.54 -17.27 -17.13
N ALA A 149 -6.58 -17.09 -16.31
CA ALA A 149 -6.41 -16.48 -15.00
C ALA A 149 -6.17 -17.59 -13.96
N GLY A 150 -5.47 -17.26 -12.87
CA GLY A 150 -5.57 -18.04 -11.65
C GLY A 150 -6.86 -17.70 -10.91
N ALA A 151 -7.51 -18.69 -10.31
CA ALA A 151 -8.62 -18.48 -9.38
C ALA A 151 -8.31 -19.17 -8.04
N ALA A 152 -8.54 -18.44 -6.95
CA ALA A 152 -8.23 -18.83 -5.57
C ALA A 152 -9.41 -18.52 -4.64
N SER A 153 -9.57 -19.30 -3.56
CA SER A 153 -10.80 -19.42 -2.77
C SER A 153 -10.64 -19.08 -1.29
N GLU A 154 -9.51 -18.53 -0.86
CA GLU A 154 -9.19 -18.24 0.55
C GLU A 154 -10.19 -17.29 1.23
N MET A 155 -10.92 -16.48 0.46
CA MET A 155 -11.97 -15.56 0.94
C MET A 155 -13.39 -15.96 0.48
N GLU A 156 -13.58 -17.18 -0.04
CA GLU A 156 -14.87 -17.61 -0.59
C GLU A 156 -15.96 -17.73 0.49
N SER A 157 -15.56 -18.05 1.73
CA SER A 157 -16.42 -18.01 2.94
C SER A 157 -16.86 -16.59 3.32
N GLN A 158 -16.19 -15.55 2.81
CA GLN A 158 -16.55 -14.13 2.96
C GLN A 158 -17.33 -13.61 1.76
N GLY A 159 -17.73 -14.47 0.81
CA GLY A 159 -18.42 -14.07 -0.42
C GLY A 159 -17.50 -13.44 -1.48
N ILE A 160 -16.17 -13.52 -1.31
CA ILE A 160 -15.19 -12.84 -2.16
C ILE A 160 -14.43 -13.88 -3.00
N LYS A 161 -14.34 -13.64 -4.31
CA LYS A 161 -13.56 -14.49 -5.22
C LYS A 161 -12.33 -13.75 -5.72
N ILE A 162 -11.19 -14.43 -5.70
CA ILE A 162 -9.88 -13.85 -6.01
C ILE A 162 -9.40 -14.38 -7.35
N PHE A 163 -9.10 -13.46 -8.28
CA PHE A 163 -8.57 -13.80 -9.60
C PHE A 163 -7.19 -13.18 -9.79
N ILE A 164 -6.22 -13.96 -10.28
CA ILE A 164 -4.89 -13.50 -10.70
C ILE A 164 -4.90 -13.42 -12.23
N LEU A 165 -4.76 -12.21 -12.77
CA LEU A 165 -4.71 -11.99 -14.22
C LEU A 165 -3.24 -11.72 -14.64
N PRO A 166 -2.73 -12.38 -15.69
CA PRO A 166 -1.47 -11.96 -16.30
C PRO A 166 -1.66 -10.62 -17.05
N PRO A 167 -0.56 -9.90 -17.36
CA PRO A 167 -0.61 -8.71 -18.20
C PRO A 167 -1.26 -9.03 -19.55
N GLY A 168 -2.21 -8.19 -19.99
CA GLY A 168 -2.95 -8.41 -21.23
C GLY A 168 -4.34 -7.76 -21.26
N GLN A 169 -5.16 -8.16 -22.24
CA GLN A 169 -6.46 -7.51 -22.51
C GLN A 169 -7.45 -7.62 -21.34
N ALA A 170 -7.48 -8.75 -20.61
CA ALA A 170 -8.35 -8.92 -19.45
C ALA A 170 -8.03 -7.94 -18.30
N ALA A 171 -6.75 -7.56 -18.13
CA ALA A 171 -6.34 -6.54 -17.17
C ALA A 171 -6.64 -5.12 -17.67
N ARG A 172 -6.51 -4.88 -18.99
CA ARG A 172 -6.88 -3.61 -19.65
C ARG A 172 -8.38 -3.29 -19.56
N GLN A 173 -9.24 -4.31 -19.55
CA GLN A 173 -10.67 -4.16 -19.28
C GLN A 173 -10.98 -3.63 -17.85
N LEU A 174 -10.05 -3.79 -16.90
CA LEU A 174 -10.11 -3.19 -15.56
C LEU A 174 -9.31 -1.87 -15.46
N GLY A 175 -8.90 -1.29 -16.59
CA GLY A 175 -8.13 -0.05 -16.65
C GLY A 175 -6.62 -0.22 -16.44
N TYR A 176 -6.12 -1.41 -16.08
CA TYR A 176 -4.69 -1.65 -15.87
C TYR A 176 -3.93 -1.76 -17.20
N LYS A 177 -2.87 -0.95 -17.36
CA LYS A 177 -2.12 -0.82 -18.62
C LYS A 177 -0.63 -1.20 -18.56
N ALA A 178 -0.09 -1.45 -17.36
CA ALA A 178 1.31 -1.82 -17.17
C ALA A 178 1.53 -3.34 -17.28
N GLU A 179 2.75 -3.81 -16.99
CA GLU A 179 3.26 -5.13 -17.42
C GLU A 179 3.25 -6.21 -16.32
N HIS A 180 2.77 -5.90 -15.12
CA HIS A 180 2.71 -6.85 -14.01
C HIS A 180 1.40 -7.67 -14.02
N MET A 181 1.37 -8.75 -13.24
CA MET A 181 0.10 -9.39 -12.87
C MET A 181 -0.76 -8.46 -12.01
N ILE A 182 -2.08 -8.67 -12.04
CA ILE A 182 -3.00 -8.04 -11.08
C ILE A 182 -3.81 -9.09 -10.32
N ALA A 183 -4.05 -8.84 -9.03
CA ALA A 183 -5.07 -9.53 -8.25
C ALA A 183 -6.36 -8.73 -8.28
N VAL A 184 -7.48 -9.42 -8.45
CA VAL A 184 -8.82 -8.84 -8.48
C VAL A 184 -9.68 -9.52 -7.43
N LEU A 185 -10.03 -8.78 -6.37
CA LEU A 185 -10.96 -9.21 -5.34
C LEU A 185 -12.37 -8.77 -5.77
N ARG A 186 -13.18 -9.75 -6.18
CA ARG A 186 -14.59 -9.55 -6.57
C ARG A 186 -15.49 -9.91 -5.40
N SER A 187 -16.12 -8.90 -4.78
CA SER A 187 -17.29 -9.15 -3.91
C SER A 187 -18.45 -9.62 -4.78
N HIS A 188 -19.24 -10.55 -4.26
CA HIS A 188 -20.62 -10.71 -4.69
C HIS A 188 -21.49 -9.52 -4.25
#